data_AF-A0A523ECT1-F1
#
_entry.id   AF-A0A523ECT1-F1
#
_cell.length_a   1.000
_cell.length_b   1.000
_cell.length_c   1.000
_cell.angle_alpha   90.00
_cell.angle_beta   90.00
_cell.angle_gamma   90.00
#
_symmetry.space_group_name_H-M   'P 1'
#
loop_
_entity.id
_entity.type
_entity.pdbx_description
1 polymer ?
#
loop_
_entity_poly.entity_id
_entity_poly.type
_entity_poly.pdbx_seq_one_letter_code
_entity_poly.pdbx_strand_id
1 'polypeptide(L)' 'MSTGLLIFANTLLALNARTGDRIWHYQFVHHDVWDRDLPAPPNLIRLGGVDAVAQITK' A
#
# COMPACT_ATOMS: atom_id res chain seq x y z
N MET A 1 9.25 23.36 8.46
CA MET A 1 8.02 23.09 7.69
C MET A 1 8.41 22.22 6.51
N SER A 2 8.37 20.89 6.64
CA SER A 2 8.57 20.03 5.47
C SER A 2 7.28 20.06 4.67
N THR A 3 7.34 20.51 3.44
CA THR A 3 6.24 20.43 2.47
C THR A 3 5.88 18.95 2.34
N GLY A 4 4.83 18.54 3.06
CA GLY A 4 4.41 17.15 3.19
C GLY A 4 3.82 16.67 1.87
N LEU A 5 4.66 16.21 0.96
CA LEU A 5 4.19 15.39 -0.14
C LEU A 5 3.56 14.13 0.45
N LEU A 6 2.29 13.88 0.15
CA LEU A 6 1.50 12.71 0.56
C LEU A 6 1.94 11.42 -0.19
N ILE A 7 3.25 11.22 -0.35
CA ILE A 7 3.84 10.20 -1.22
C ILE A 7 3.58 8.75 -0.76
N PHE A 8 3.03 8.56 0.44
CA PHE A 8 2.59 7.24 0.94
C PHE A 8 1.20 7.24 1.60
N ALA A 9 0.42 8.32 1.44
CA ALA A 9 -0.98 8.28 1.86
C ALA A 9 -1.73 7.27 0.97
N ASN A 10 -2.65 6.49 1.55
CA ASN A 10 -3.44 5.49 0.83
C ASN A 10 -2.61 4.59 -0.09
N THR A 11 -1.54 3.99 0.44
CA THR A 11 -0.53 3.23 -0.32
C THR A 11 -0.29 1.86 0.30
N LEU A 12 -0.13 0.84 -0.54
CA LEU A 12 0.42 -0.46 -0.14
C LEU A 12 1.94 -0.43 -0.23
N LEU A 13 2.62 -0.76 0.87
CA LEU A 13 4.08 -0.82 0.96
C LEU A 13 4.54 -2.27 1.13
N ALA A 14 5.56 -2.66 0.38
CA ALA A 14 6.34 -3.85 0.67
C ALA A 14 7.73 -3.44 1.15
N LEU A 15 8.06 -3.84 2.37
CA LEU A 15 9.32 -3.52 3.03
C LEU A 15 10.10 -4.80 3.33
N ASN A 16 11.42 -4.69 3.38
CA ASN A 16 12.26 -5.70 4.00
C ASN A 16 12.02 -5.69 5.51
N ALA A 17 11.52 -6.79 6.07
CA ALA A 17 11.15 -6.87 7.49
C ALA A 17 12.32 -6.67 8.47
N ARG A 18 13.57 -6.88 8.04
CA ARG A 18 14.76 -6.70 8.90
C ARG A 18 15.32 -5.29 8.86
N THR A 19 15.34 -4.65 7.69
CA THR A 19 16.00 -3.35 7.49
C THR A 19 15.03 -2.19 7.40
N GLY A 20 13.75 -2.45 7.10
CA GLY A 20 12.75 -1.43 6.81
C GLY A 20 12.85 -0.86 5.39
N ASP A 21 13.79 -1.34 4.57
CA ASP A 21 13.99 -0.82 3.21
C ASP A 21 12.78 -1.12 2.32
N ARG A 22 12.36 -0.11 1.54
CA ARG A 22 11.24 -0.25 0.60
C ARG A 22 11.65 -1.10 -0.60
N ILE A 23 10.94 -2.20 -0.81
CA ILE A 23 11.07 -3.09 -1.96
C ILE A 23 10.23 -2.52 -3.12
N TRP A 24 8.95 -2.29 -2.88
CA TRP A 24 8.02 -1.67 -3.83
C TRP A 24 6.86 -0.98 -3.09
N HIS A 25 6.09 -0.17 -3.81
CA HIS A 25 4.85 0.41 -3.31
C HIS A 25 3.83 0.60 -4.42
N TYR A 26 2.56 0.69 -4.05
CA TYR A 26 1.45 1.02 -4.96
C TYR A 26 0.49 2.00 -4.29
N GLN A 27 0.36 3.20 -4.85
CA GLN A 27 -0.52 4.25 -4.33
C GLN A 27 -1.91 4.13 -4.95
N PHE A 28 -2.92 3.92 -4.12
CA PHE A 28 -4.32 3.77 -4.57
C PHE A 28 -4.96 5.12 -4.88
N VAL A 29 -4.73 6.12 -4.01
CA VAL A 29 -5.29 7.46 -4.17
C VAL A 29 -4.16 8.48 -4.13
N HIS A 30 -3.97 9.16 -5.24
CA HIS A 30 -3.05 10.29 -5.34
C HIS A 30 -3.83 11.53 -4.89
N HIS A 31 -3.37 12.19 -3.82
CA HIS A 31 -4.03 13.37 -3.24
C HIS A 31 -5.45 13.07 -2.72
N ASP A 32 -5.55 12.22 -1.71
CA ASP A 32 -6.84 12.00 -1.07
C ASP A 32 -7.33 13.28 -0.36
N VAL A 33 -8.49 13.75 -0.77
CA VAL A 33 -9.19 14.91 -0.18
C VAL A 33 -10.51 14.48 0.48
N TRP A 34 -10.81 13.18 0.49
CA TRP A 34 -12.11 12.62 0.84
C TRP A 34 -12.05 11.51 1.90
N ASP A 35 -10.90 11.30 2.55
CA ASP A 35 -10.70 10.34 3.65
C ASP A 35 -11.05 8.89 3.25
N ARG A 36 -10.57 8.47 2.08
CA ARG A 36 -10.82 7.14 1.52
C ARG A 36 -9.72 6.16 1.90
N ASP A 37 -9.66 5.87 3.19
CA ASP A 37 -8.81 4.83 3.72
C ASP A 37 -9.15 3.46 3.13
N LEU A 38 -8.11 2.63 3.00
CA LEU A 38 -8.28 1.22 2.65
C LEU A 38 -9.06 0.51 3.77
N PRO A 39 -10.18 -0.16 3.46
CA PRO A 39 -11.10 -0.68 4.47
C PRO A 39 -10.58 -1.92 5.20
N ALA A 40 -9.47 -2.51 4.74
CA ALA A 40 -8.91 -3.73 5.32
C ALA A 40 -7.40 -3.86 5.06
N PRO A 41 -6.70 -4.67 5.86
CA PRO A 41 -5.32 -5.06 5.58
C PRO A 41 -5.23 -5.92 4.30
N PRO A 42 -4.07 -5.89 3.62
CA PRO A 42 -3.83 -6.73 2.45
C PRO A 42 -3.69 -8.20 2.85
N ASN A 43 -4.16 -9.11 2.00
CA ASN A 43 -4.09 -10.55 2.19
C ASN A 43 -3.08 -11.20 1.24
N LEU A 44 -2.28 -12.14 1.74
CA LEU A 44 -1.47 -13.03 0.91
C LEU A 44 -2.34 -14.16 0.38
N ILE A 45 -2.37 -14.33 -0.93
CA ILE A 45 -3.15 -15.37 -1.62
C ILE A 45 -2.26 -16.18 -2.56
N ARG A 46 -2.71 -17.39 -2.91
CA ARG A 46 -2.10 -18.21 -3.97
C ARG A 46 -3.04 -18.25 -5.16
N LEU A 47 -2.61 -17.75 -6.32
CA LEU A 47 -3.39 -17.73 -7.55
C LEU A 47 -2.59 -18.39 -8.67
N GLY A 48 -3.11 -19.46 -9.27
CA GLY A 48 -2.46 -20.13 -10.40
C GLY A 48 -1.04 -20.65 -10.09
N GLY A 49 -0.74 -20.97 -8.83
CA GLY A 49 0.59 -21.41 -8.40
C GLY A 49 1.56 -20.28 -8.00
N VAL A 50 1.15 -19.01 -8.14
CA VAL A 50 1.95 -17.83 -7.78
C VAL A 50 1.40 -17.18 -6.51
N ASP A 51 2.28 -16.76 -5.61
CA ASP A 51 1.91 -15.96 -4.43
C ASP A 51 1.63 -14.51 -4.86
N ALA A 52 0.51 -13.96 -4.42
CA ALA A 52 0.06 -12.61 -4.77
C ALA A 52 -0.52 -11.89 -3.56
N VAL A 53 -0.52 -10.56 -3.59
CA VAL A 53 -1.16 -9.72 -2.56
C VAL A 53 -2.48 -9.20 -3.10
N ALA A 54 -3.56 -9.48 -2.39
CA ALA A 54 -4.89 -8.94 -2.67
C ALA A 54 -5.21 -7.82 -1.67
N GLN A 55 -5.52 -6.63 -2.17
CA GLN A 55 -6.02 -5.52 -1.37
C GLN A 55 -7.43 -5.14 -1.85
N ILE A 56 -8.39 -5.15 -0.92
CA ILE A 56 -9.75 -4.73 -1.24
C ILE A 56 -9.85 -3.21 -1.16
N THR A 57 -10.63 -2.62 -2.05
CA THR A 57 -10.85 -1.16 -2.15
C THR A 57 -12.36 -0.89 -2.17
N LYS A 58 -12.77 0.33 -1.80
CA LYS A 58 -14.17 0.78 -1.75
C LYS A 58 -14.54 1.62 -2.97
#